data_AF-A0A380DTV8-F1
#
_entry.id   AF-A0A380DTV8-F1
#
_cell.length_a   1.000
_cell.length_b   1.000
_cell.length_c   1.000
_cell.angle_alpha   90.00
_cell.angle_beta   90.00
_cell.angle_gamma   90.00
#
_symmetry.space_group_name_H-M   'P 1'
#
loop_
_entity.id
_entity.type
_entity.pdbx_description
1 polymer ?
#
loop_
_entity_poly.entity_id
_entity_poly.type
_entity_poly.pdbx_seq_one_letter_code
_entity_poly.pdbx_strand_id
1 'polypeptide(L)' 'MQWDDTLNGGFTDGEPWFPVNPNYKTINVAQQLEDEHSVLQFYKD' A
#
# COMPACT_ATOMS: atom_id res chain seq x y z
N MET A 1 3.84 5.93 -2.65
CA MET A 1 2.48 5.37 -2.44
C MET A 1 2.65 3.90 -2.09
N GLN A 2 1.75 3.31 -1.30
CA GLN A 2 1.81 1.90 -0.89
C GLN A 2 0.71 1.14 -1.64
N TRP A 3 1.00 0.71 -2.86
CA TRP A 3 0.06 0.01 -3.74
C TRP A 3 -0.13 -1.45 -3.33
N ASP A 4 0.96 -2.15 -3.06
CA ASP A 4 0.96 -3.57 -2.68
C ASP A 4 2.13 -3.90 -1.73
N ASP A 5 2.39 -5.18 -1.49
CA ASP A 5 3.47 -5.67 -0.63
C ASP A 5 4.78 -5.94 -1.39
N THR A 6 4.89 -5.57 -2.67
CA THR A 6 6.08 -5.82 -3.50
C THR A 6 7.17 -4.77 -3.24
N LEU A 7 8.24 -4.78 -4.05
CA LEU A 7 9.36 -3.86 -3.88
C LEU A 7 8.88 -2.40 -3.84
N ASN A 8 9.35 -1.63 -2.86
CA ASN A 8 8.93 -0.24 -2.62
C ASN A 8 7.41 -0.06 -2.51
N GLY A 9 6.68 -1.07 -2.05
CA GLY A 9 5.21 -1.06 -1.97
C GLY A 9 4.54 -0.87 -3.33
N GLY A 10 5.12 -1.42 -4.40
CA GLY A 10 4.60 -1.32 -5.77
C GLY A 10 4.75 0.06 -6.40
N PHE A 11 5.47 0.99 -5.75
CA PHE A 11 5.63 2.35 -6.27
C PHE A 11 6.63 2.45 -7.44
N THR A 12 7.72 1.68 -7.38
CA THR A 12 8.78 1.67 -8.39
C THR A 12 9.65 0.44 -8.22
N ASP A 13 10.17 -0.09 -9.32
CA ASP A 13 11.21 -1.14 -9.30
C ASP A 13 12.63 -0.58 -9.07
N GLY A 14 12.78 0.75 -9.16
CA GLY A 14 14.05 1.45 -8.95
C GLY A 14 14.25 1.95 -7.51
N GLU A 15 15.18 2.90 -7.34
CA GLU A 15 15.37 3.59 -6.06
C GLU A 15 14.41 4.79 -5.98
N PRO A 16 13.46 4.82 -5.02
CA PRO A 16 12.58 5.97 -4.85
C PRO A 16 13.38 7.16 -4.31
N TRP A 17 13.03 8.38 -4.75
CA TRP A 17 13.71 9.61 -4.30
C TRP A 17 13.60 9.86 -2.79
N PHE A 18 12.58 9.28 -2.15
CA PHE A 18 12.40 9.24 -0.71
C PHE A 18 11.95 7.83 -0.30
N PRO A 19 12.44 7.27 0.83
CA PRO A 19 12.10 5.92 1.25
C PRO A 19 10.58 5.73 1.43
N VAL A 20 10.08 4.58 0.97
CA VAL A 20 8.71 4.16 1.28
C VAL A 20 8.67 3.68 2.74
N ASN A 21 7.58 4.00 3.45
CA ASN A 21 7.42 3.59 4.84
C ASN A 21 7.47 2.04 4.94
N PRO A 22 8.32 1.45 5.79
CA PRO A 22 8.49 -0.01 5.89
C PRO A 22 7.20 -0.81 6.15
N ASN A 23 6.14 -0.17 6.67
CA ASN A 23 4.86 -0.84 6.91
C ASN A 23 4.06 -1.16 5.64
N TYR A 24 4.58 -0.85 4.44
CA TYR A 24 3.92 -1.18 3.17
C TYR A 24 3.61 -2.68 2.99
N LYS A 25 4.29 -3.56 3.72
CA LYS A 25 4.00 -5.01 3.74
C LYS A 25 2.66 -5.38 4.39
N THR A 26 2.14 -4.51 5.26
CA THR A 26 0.92 -4.77 6.03
C THR A 26 -0.13 -3.66 5.89
N ILE A 27 0.23 -2.52 5.29
CA ILE A 27 -0.67 -1.41 5.00
C ILE A 27 -0.44 -1.02 3.54
N ASN A 28 -1.30 -1.48 2.64
CA ASN A 28 -1.25 -1.10 1.23
C ASN A 28 -2.63 -1.21 0.59
N VAL A 29 -2.79 -0.64 -0.60
CA VAL A 29 -4.08 -0.59 -1.31
C VAL A 29 -4.58 -2.00 -1.63
N ALA A 30 -3.72 -2.91 -2.09
CA ALA A 30 -4.11 -4.28 -2.43
C ALA A 30 -4.76 -4.99 -1.23
N GLN A 31 -4.13 -4.95 -0.06
CA GLN A 31 -4.69 -5.52 1.18
C GLN A 31 -5.97 -4.81 1.62
N GLN A 32 -6.02 -3.48 1.52
CA GLN A 32 -7.22 -2.73 1.91
C GLN A 32 -8.41 -2.94 0.96
N LEU A 33 -8.18 -3.29 -0.30
CA LEU A 33 -9.24 -3.66 -1.23
C LEU A 33 -9.87 -5.02 -0.89
N GLU A 34 -9.09 -5.95 -0.35
CA GLU A 34 -9.53 -7.29 0.04
C GLU A 34 -10.25 -7.30 1.41
N ASP A 35 -9.89 -6.39 2.31
CA ASP A 35 -10.50 -6.27 3.64
C ASP A 35 -11.77 -5.39 3.59
N GLU A 36 -12.94 -6.03 3.78
CA GLU A 36 -14.26 -5.38 3.83
C GLU A 36 -14.39 -4.36 4.98
N HIS A 37 -13.55 -4.45 6.01
CA HIS A 37 -13.54 -3.54 7.15
C HIS A 37 -12.37 -2.55 7.11
N SER A 38 -11.69 -2.43 5.97
CA SER A 38 -10.54 -1.55 5.84
C SER A 38 -10.92 -0.07 5.89
N VAL A 39 -9.91 0.75 6.20
CA VAL A 39 -10.03 2.21 6.10
C VAL A 39 -10.44 2.63 4.68
N LEU A 40 -9.93 1.97 3.64
CA LEU A 40 -10.29 2.28 2.26
C LEU A 40 -11.78 2.05 1.99
N GLN A 41 -12.35 0.92 2.43
CA GLN A 41 -13.78 0.64 2.21
C GLN A 41 -14.65 1.64 2.96
N PHE A 42 -14.31 1.97 4.21
CA PHE A 42 -15.03 2.99 4.99
C PHE A 42 -15.10 4.36 4.30
N TYR A 43 -14.05 4.76 3.56
CA TYR A 43 -14.02 6.04 2.83
C TYR A 43 -14.65 5.97 1.43
N LYS A 44 -14.81 4.76 0.88
CA LYS A 44 -15.39 4.54 -0.45
C LYS A 44 -16.92 4.61 -0.40
N ASP A 45 -17.50 4.20 0.72
CA ASP A 45 -18.93 4.27 1.03
C ASP A 45 -19.38 5.70 1.36
#